data_AF-A0AA36IYU3-F1
#
_entry.id   AF-A0AA36IYU3-F1
#
_cell.length_a   1.000
_cell.length_b   1.000
_cell.length_c   1.000
_cell.angle_alpha   90.00
_cell.angle_beta   90.00
_cell.angle_gamma   90.00
#
_symmetry.space_group_name_H-M   'P 1'
#
loop_
_entity.id
_entity.type
_entity.pdbx_description
1 polymer ?
#
loop_
_entity_poly.entity_id
_entity_poly.type
_entity_poly.pdbx_seq_one_letter_code
_entity_poly.pdbx_strand_id
1 'polypeptide(L)'
;MFVEMCETGILVYVKPELCCSRAQETQTMKRDGAISTDASGLLKISPKAQDPRCEASTELKLRAALQRHSLAMDLAGIAEFTVVEAWVQFLFTHVAREQPHGFNKVTLQQLVECDKQMFTLAAHRTMGCLQRGPAEPKPQDEAIQAKKTSHEVLQYLTPLPAFRTHESTSAPSNPRPPKMPKKEERPNSKGTGKASGSPGPRPNLPEGCVATDDDGKPLCFAFQSGKCKFKGPPGKRCA
;
A
#
# COMPACT_ATOMS: atom_id res chain seq x y z
N MET A 1 -3.35 -25.21 13.16
CA MET A 1 -2.52 -23.98 13.24
C MET A 1 -2.48 -23.41 14.66
N PHE A 2 -3.54 -22.81 15.20
CA PHE A 2 -3.46 -22.21 16.57
C PHE A 2 -3.23 -23.25 17.68
N VAL A 3 -3.84 -24.44 17.59
CA VAL A 3 -3.60 -25.52 18.57
C VAL A 3 -2.12 -25.94 18.58
N GLU A 4 -1.49 -26.06 17.41
CA GLU A 4 -0.06 -26.36 17.27
C GLU A 4 0.82 -25.24 17.87
N MET A 5 0.40 -23.97 17.77
CA MET A 5 1.09 -22.86 18.44
C MET A 5 1.03 -23.02 19.96
N CYS A 6 -0.11 -23.41 20.52
CA CYS A 6 -0.22 -23.71 21.95
C CYS A 6 0.73 -24.83 22.36
N GLU A 7 0.73 -25.95 21.61
CA GLU A 7 1.54 -27.14 21.92
C GLU A 7 3.05 -26.87 21.84
N THR A 8 3.47 -26.09 20.84
CA THR A 8 4.89 -25.73 20.65
C THR A 8 5.33 -24.56 21.53
N GLY A 9 4.40 -23.78 22.07
CA GLY A 9 4.70 -22.54 22.80
C GLY A 9 5.25 -21.43 21.91
N ILE A 10 5.11 -21.53 20.58
CA ILE A 10 5.63 -20.57 19.61
C ILE A 10 4.47 -19.89 18.88
N LEU A 11 4.36 -18.58 19.09
CA LEU A 11 3.35 -17.77 18.42
C LEU A 11 3.84 -17.36 17.03
N VAL A 12 3.07 -17.71 16.00
CA VAL A 12 3.34 -17.33 14.61
C VAL A 12 2.22 -16.42 14.13
N TYR A 13 2.57 -15.32 13.44
CA TYR A 13 1.56 -14.43 12.87
C TYR A 13 0.76 -15.13 11.76
N VAL A 14 -0.54 -15.28 11.97
CA VAL A 14 -1.45 -15.84 10.96
C VAL A 14 -2.04 -14.70 10.13
N LYS A 15 -1.80 -14.73 8.83
CA LYS A 15 -2.34 -13.74 7.91
C LYS A 15 -3.88 -13.81 7.90
N PRO A 16 -4.60 -12.68 7.83
CA PRO A 16 -6.06 -12.67 7.77
C PRO A 16 -6.63 -13.52 6.63
N GLU A 17 -5.90 -13.60 5.51
CA GLU A 17 -6.30 -14.37 4.33
C GLU A 17 -6.34 -15.89 4.57
N LEU A 18 -5.64 -16.41 5.58
CA LEU A 18 -5.65 -17.83 5.94
C LEU A 18 -6.79 -18.16 6.91
N CYS A 19 -7.36 -17.14 7.57
CA CYS A 19 -8.55 -17.32 8.36
C CYS A 19 -9.71 -17.41 7.37
N CYS A 20 -10.12 -18.62 6.98
CA CYS A 20 -11.30 -18.84 6.13
C CYS A 20 -12.59 -19.00 6.96
N SER A 21 -13.74 -18.96 6.31
CA SER A 21 -15.00 -19.39 6.93
C SER A 21 -15.25 -20.86 6.62
N ARG A 22 -15.96 -21.57 7.50
CA ARG A 22 -16.35 -22.97 7.25
C ARG A 22 -17.11 -23.15 5.93
N ALA A 23 -17.99 -22.21 5.59
CA ALA A 23 -18.70 -22.23 4.31
C ALA A 23 -17.73 -22.16 3.12
N GLN A 24 -16.75 -21.25 3.18
CA GLN A 24 -15.74 -21.10 2.14
C GLN A 24 -14.80 -22.31 2.05
N GLU A 25 -14.42 -22.89 3.18
CA GLU A 25 -13.65 -24.14 3.22
C GLU A 25 -14.42 -25.26 2.52
N THR A 26 -15.69 -25.50 2.90
CA THR A 26 -16.50 -26.56 2.28
C THR A 26 -16.70 -26.41 0.76
N GLN A 27 -16.73 -25.17 0.26
CA GLN A 27 -16.82 -24.90 -1.18
C GLN A 27 -15.48 -25.07 -1.91
N THR A 28 -14.36 -24.89 -1.19
CA THR A 28 -13.00 -24.88 -1.77
C THR A 28 -12.30 -26.24 -1.63
N MET A 29 -12.85 -27.17 -0.83
CA MET A 29 -12.35 -28.54 -0.67
C MET A 29 -12.32 -29.29 -2.02
N LYS A 30 -11.18 -29.20 -2.71
CA LYS A 30 -10.79 -30.17 -3.72
C LYS A 30 -10.20 -31.38 -2.98
N ARG A 31 -10.59 -32.59 -3.39
CA ARG A 31 -10.08 -33.86 -2.84
C ARG A 31 -8.57 -33.78 -2.66
N ASP A 32 -8.10 -34.18 -1.47
CA ASP A 32 -6.68 -34.36 -1.18
C ASP A 32 -5.99 -35.16 -2.29
N GLY A 33 -4.72 -34.80 -2.55
CA GLY A 33 -3.90 -35.47 -3.54
C GLY A 33 -3.89 -36.97 -3.31
N ALA A 34 -4.55 -37.72 -4.20
CA ALA A 34 -4.53 -39.16 -4.15
C ALA A 34 -3.08 -39.64 -4.36
N ILE A 35 -2.59 -40.47 -3.45
CA ILE A 35 -1.42 -41.30 -3.68
C ILE A 35 -1.90 -42.36 -4.67
N SER A 36 -1.53 -42.22 -5.94
CA SER A 36 -1.82 -43.22 -6.96
C SER A 36 -0.54 -43.98 -7.32
N THR A 37 -0.68 -45.28 -7.49
CA THR A 37 0.37 -46.13 -8.07
C THR A 37 0.24 -46.09 -9.58
N ASP A 38 1.33 -45.76 -10.27
CA ASP A 38 1.50 -46.01 -11.70
C ASP A 38 1.43 -47.54 -11.97
N ALA A 39 1.09 -47.94 -13.19
CA ALA A 39 1.14 -49.32 -13.68
C ALA A 39 2.53 -49.96 -13.53
N SER A 40 3.59 -49.15 -13.38
CA SER A 40 4.96 -49.58 -13.07
C SER A 40 5.23 -49.85 -11.57
N GLY A 41 4.24 -49.64 -10.68
CA GLY A 41 4.41 -49.75 -9.23
C GLY A 41 5.07 -48.52 -8.58
N LEU A 42 5.33 -47.46 -9.33
CA LEU A 42 5.89 -46.21 -8.80
C LEU A 42 4.79 -45.35 -8.16
N LEU A 43 5.02 -44.89 -6.93
CA LEU A 43 4.11 -44.00 -6.20
C LEU A 43 4.17 -42.57 -6.78
N LYS A 44 3.07 -42.10 -7.35
CA LYS A 44 2.93 -40.72 -7.81
C LYS A 44 2.25 -39.89 -6.72
N ILE A 45 3.04 -39.03 -6.08
CA ILE A 45 2.52 -38.08 -5.09
C ILE A 45 1.96 -36.88 -5.84
N SER A 46 0.65 -36.68 -5.74
CA SER A 46 0.02 -35.46 -6.21
C SER A 46 0.40 -34.28 -5.27
N PRO A 47 0.63 -33.07 -5.79
CA PRO A 47 1.04 -31.93 -4.98
C PRO A 47 0.01 -31.64 -3.88
N LYS A 48 0.51 -31.29 -2.69
CA LYS A 48 -0.30 -30.94 -1.50
C LYS A 48 -1.35 -29.90 -1.90
N ALA A 49 -2.61 -30.16 -1.53
CA ALA A 49 -3.69 -29.20 -1.75
C ALA A 49 -3.32 -27.87 -1.10
N GLN A 50 -3.49 -26.78 -1.85
CA GLN A 50 -3.21 -25.44 -1.35
C GLN A 50 -4.17 -25.11 -0.20
N ASP A 51 -3.64 -24.57 0.89
CA ASP A 51 -4.46 -24.18 2.04
C ASP A 51 -5.58 -23.21 1.59
N PRO A 52 -6.81 -23.37 2.10
CA PRO A 52 -7.92 -22.51 1.73
C PRO A 52 -7.58 -21.06 2.10
N ARG A 53 -7.79 -20.14 1.14
CA ARG A 53 -7.55 -18.71 1.31
C ARG A 53 -8.84 -17.92 1.13
N CYS A 54 -9.08 -16.95 1.99
CA CYS A 54 -10.16 -15.99 1.86
C CYS A 54 -9.67 -14.66 1.31
N GLU A 55 -10.57 -13.94 0.66
CA GLU A 55 -10.31 -12.58 0.21
C GLU A 55 -10.41 -11.62 1.39
N ALA A 56 -9.40 -10.78 1.60
CA ALA A 56 -9.35 -9.76 2.67
C ALA A 56 -9.05 -8.35 2.11
N SER A 57 -9.47 -8.10 0.87
CA SER A 57 -9.20 -6.87 0.12
C SER A 57 -10.07 -5.68 0.56
N THR A 58 -11.26 -5.95 1.08
CA THR A 58 -12.21 -4.93 1.53
C THR A 58 -12.26 -4.86 3.04
N GLU A 59 -12.60 -3.68 3.57
CA GLU A 59 -12.69 -3.44 5.01
C GLU A 59 -13.59 -4.47 5.72
N LEU A 60 -14.77 -4.74 5.16
CA LEU A 60 -15.72 -5.71 5.72
C LEU A 60 -15.17 -7.15 5.71
N LYS A 61 -14.53 -7.56 4.60
CA LYS A 61 -13.97 -8.91 4.48
C LYS A 61 -12.79 -9.10 5.42
N LEU A 62 -11.92 -8.08 5.54
CA LEU A 62 -10.80 -8.07 6.48
C LEU A 62 -11.27 -8.12 7.93
N ARG A 63 -12.31 -7.34 8.30
CA ARG A 63 -12.91 -7.37 9.64
C ARG A 63 -13.45 -8.75 9.99
N ALA A 64 -14.18 -9.38 9.07
CA ALA A 64 -14.71 -10.72 9.27
C ALA A 64 -13.60 -11.78 9.38
N ALA A 65 -12.49 -11.63 8.65
CA ALA A 65 -11.33 -12.50 8.75
C ALA A 65 -10.63 -12.38 10.11
N LEU A 66 -10.40 -11.14 10.59
CA LEU A 66 -9.80 -10.87 11.90
C LEU A 66 -10.71 -11.27 13.07
N GLN A 67 -12.03 -11.21 12.91
CA GLN A 67 -12.96 -11.73 13.91
C GLN A 67 -12.84 -13.26 14.03
N ARG A 68 -12.73 -13.97 12.91
CA ARG A 68 -12.49 -15.42 12.89
C ARG A 68 -11.11 -15.77 13.46
N HIS A 69 -10.10 -14.94 13.20
CA HIS A 69 -8.80 -15.04 13.86
C HIS A 69 -8.92 -14.96 15.39
N SER A 70 -9.64 -13.95 15.89
CA SER A 70 -9.88 -13.75 17.33
C SER A 70 -10.58 -14.96 17.97
N LEU A 71 -11.62 -15.48 17.31
CA LEU A 71 -12.34 -16.68 17.77
C LEU A 71 -11.45 -17.92 17.78
N ALA A 72 -10.62 -18.12 16.74
CA ALA A 72 -9.73 -19.27 16.65
C ALA A 72 -8.65 -19.28 17.74
N MET A 73 -8.12 -18.12 18.11
CA MET A 73 -7.19 -18.00 19.24
C MET A 73 -7.85 -18.30 20.59
N ASP A 74 -9.10 -17.91 20.77
CA ASP A 74 -9.85 -18.20 21.98
C ASP A 74 -10.18 -19.68 22.13
N LEU A 75 -10.65 -20.31 21.04
CA LEU A 75 -10.89 -21.76 20.99
C LEU A 75 -9.61 -22.58 21.20
N ALA A 76 -8.45 -22.08 20.78
CA ALA A 76 -7.17 -22.71 21.04
C ALA A 76 -6.64 -22.47 22.47
N GLY A 77 -7.22 -21.52 23.21
CA GLY A 77 -6.77 -21.14 24.54
C GLY A 77 -5.52 -20.26 24.57
N ILE A 78 -5.19 -19.56 23.47
CA ILE A 78 -4.01 -18.66 23.40
C ILE A 78 -4.32 -17.31 24.05
N ALA A 79 -5.45 -16.72 23.69
CA ALA A 79 -5.88 -15.37 24.10
C ALA A 79 -7.40 -15.38 24.30
N GLU A 80 -7.95 -14.46 25.07
CA GLU A 80 -9.41 -14.30 25.19
C GLU A 80 -9.99 -13.56 23.98
N PHE A 81 -11.14 -14.02 23.48
CA PHE A 81 -11.82 -13.38 22.35
C PHE A 81 -12.02 -11.88 22.58
N THR A 82 -12.45 -11.48 23.79
CA THR A 82 -12.74 -10.09 24.14
C THR A 82 -11.50 -9.18 24.02
N VAL A 83 -10.32 -9.68 24.39
CA VAL A 83 -9.06 -8.95 24.35
C VAL A 83 -8.59 -8.71 22.92
N VAL A 84 -8.59 -9.77 22.11
CA VAL A 84 -8.17 -9.66 20.70
C VAL A 84 -9.19 -8.85 19.90
N GLU A 85 -10.49 -9.09 20.11
CA GLU A 85 -11.54 -8.36 19.40
C GLU A 85 -11.54 -6.86 19.77
N ALA A 86 -11.23 -6.50 21.02
CA ALA A 86 -11.04 -5.11 21.40
C ALA A 86 -9.86 -4.46 20.67
N TRP A 87 -8.77 -5.20 20.44
CA TRP A 87 -7.65 -4.75 19.62
C TRP A 87 -8.05 -4.56 18.15
N VAL A 88 -8.76 -5.53 17.56
CA VAL A 88 -9.28 -5.41 16.20
C VAL A 88 -10.21 -4.19 16.09
N GLN A 89 -11.13 -4.01 17.04
CA GLN A 89 -12.03 -2.86 17.08
C GLN A 89 -11.26 -1.53 17.16
N PHE A 90 -10.19 -1.48 17.95
CA PHE A 90 -9.31 -0.32 18.02
C PHE A 90 -8.68 0.01 16.66
N LEU A 91 -8.16 -0.99 15.94
CA LEU A 91 -7.59 -0.80 14.61
C LEU A 91 -8.60 -0.20 13.61
N PHE A 92 -9.83 -0.72 13.55
CA PHE A 92 -10.84 -0.21 12.64
C PHE A 92 -11.36 1.18 13.03
N THR A 93 -11.31 1.53 14.33
CA THR A 93 -11.60 2.90 14.78
C THR A 93 -10.60 3.91 14.19
N HIS A 94 -9.32 3.51 14.05
CA HIS A 94 -8.30 4.35 13.40
C HIS A 94 -8.52 4.51 11.89
N VAL A 95 -8.99 3.47 11.20
CA VAL A 95 -9.30 3.52 9.76
C VAL A 95 -10.53 4.40 9.50
N ALA A 96 -11.55 4.31 10.35
CA ALA A 96 -12.78 5.09 10.24
C ALA A 96 -12.58 6.59 10.59
N ARG A 97 -11.51 6.94 11.30
CA ARG A 97 -11.23 8.31 11.73
C ARG A 97 -11.00 9.26 10.55
N GLU A 98 -11.67 10.41 10.58
CA GLU A 98 -11.41 11.49 9.64
C GLU A 98 -10.04 12.12 9.88
N GLN A 99 -9.30 12.36 8.79
CA GLN A 99 -7.96 12.91 8.84
C GLN A 99 -7.94 14.40 8.48
N PRO A 100 -7.09 15.20 9.13
CA PRO A 100 -6.91 16.60 8.79
C PRO A 100 -6.50 16.80 7.32
N HIS A 101 -6.76 17.99 6.79
CA HIS A 101 -6.34 18.34 5.43
C HIS A 101 -4.83 18.17 5.25
N GLY A 102 -4.44 17.58 4.12
CA GLY A 102 -3.03 17.30 3.80
C GLY A 102 -2.53 15.93 4.26
N PHE A 103 -3.36 15.11 4.91
CA PHE A 103 -3.03 13.74 5.28
C PHE A 103 -3.96 12.74 4.60
N ASN A 104 -3.43 11.57 4.26
CA ASN A 104 -4.21 10.44 3.76
C ASN A 104 -4.83 9.65 4.92
N LYS A 105 -5.98 9.03 4.67
CA LYS A 105 -6.57 8.05 5.59
C LYS A 105 -5.62 6.86 5.78
N VAL A 106 -5.68 6.24 6.96
CA VAL A 106 -4.94 5.00 7.24
C VAL A 106 -5.45 3.91 6.30
N THR A 107 -4.54 3.29 5.56
CA THR A 107 -4.87 2.23 4.59
C THR A 107 -5.07 0.88 5.29
N LEU A 108 -5.79 -0.04 4.65
CA LEU A 108 -5.92 -1.41 5.15
C LEU A 108 -4.56 -2.13 5.25
N GLN A 109 -3.60 -1.78 4.39
CA GLN A 109 -2.25 -2.32 4.47
C GLN A 109 -1.52 -1.84 5.73
N GLN A 110 -1.64 -0.56 6.08
CA GLN A 110 -1.11 -0.04 7.34
C GLN A 110 -1.73 -0.74 8.56
N LEU A 111 -3.03 -1.05 8.50
CA LEU A 111 -3.70 -1.83 9.55
C LEU A 111 -3.11 -3.24 9.69
N VAL A 112 -2.91 -3.97 8.59
CA VAL A 112 -2.35 -5.33 8.62
C VAL A 112 -0.90 -5.33 9.12
N GLU A 113 -0.07 -4.36 8.72
CA GLU A 113 1.29 -4.25 9.23
C GLU A 113 1.34 -3.85 10.71
N CYS A 114 0.42 -2.98 11.16
CA CYS A 114 0.27 -2.65 12.58
C CYS A 114 -0.10 -3.88 13.41
N ASP A 115 -1.09 -4.65 12.95
CA ASP A 115 -1.53 -5.89 13.58
C ASP A 115 -0.38 -6.91 13.67
N LYS A 116 0.31 -7.14 12.55
CA LYS A 116 1.50 -8.00 12.50
C LYS A 116 2.60 -7.56 13.46
N GLN A 117 2.87 -6.26 13.56
CA GLN A 117 3.89 -5.75 14.48
C GLN A 117 3.48 -5.97 15.93
N MET A 118 2.21 -5.77 16.27
CA MET A 118 1.67 -6.05 17.61
C MET A 118 1.90 -7.52 17.98
N PHE A 119 1.51 -8.46 17.10
CA PHE A 119 1.70 -9.89 17.34
C PHE A 119 3.17 -10.31 17.36
N THR A 120 4.05 -9.67 16.60
CA THR A 120 5.49 -9.92 16.63
C THR A 120 6.09 -9.55 17.99
N LEU A 121 5.73 -8.37 18.52
CA LEU A 121 6.15 -7.93 19.84
C LEU A 121 5.54 -8.76 20.98
N ALA A 122 4.29 -9.21 20.80
CA ALA A 122 3.64 -10.10 21.75
C ALA A 122 4.31 -11.48 21.75
N ALA A 123 4.61 -12.05 20.58
CA ALA A 123 5.31 -13.32 20.44
C ALA A 123 6.64 -13.32 21.17
N HIS A 124 7.43 -12.24 21.05
CA HIS A 124 8.71 -12.11 21.76
C HIS A 124 8.55 -12.15 23.30
N ARG A 125 7.43 -11.68 23.84
CA ARG A 125 7.14 -11.72 25.28
C ARG A 125 6.61 -13.07 25.76
N THR A 126 5.88 -13.78 24.91
CA THR A 126 5.18 -15.02 25.26
C THR A 126 5.90 -16.29 24.77
N MET A 127 7.13 -16.15 24.24
CA MET A 127 7.93 -17.28 23.77
C MET A 127 8.10 -18.35 24.86
N GLY A 128 7.63 -19.57 24.55
CA GLY A 128 7.74 -20.72 25.46
C GLY A 128 6.72 -20.71 26.62
N CYS A 129 5.86 -19.70 26.71
CA CYS A 129 4.84 -19.58 27.76
C CYS A 129 3.51 -19.05 27.19
N LEU A 130 2.93 -19.77 26.21
CA LEU A 130 1.64 -19.37 25.64
C LEU A 130 0.43 -19.78 26.49
N GLN A 131 0.60 -20.72 27.41
CA GLN A 131 -0.46 -21.16 28.30
C GLN A 131 0.02 -21.13 29.76
N ARG A 132 -0.89 -20.72 30.65
CA ARG A 132 -0.76 -20.78 32.10
C ARG A 132 -1.87 -21.67 32.67
N GLY A 133 -1.87 -21.87 33.99
CA GLY A 133 -2.91 -22.66 34.66
C GLY A 133 -4.32 -22.09 34.44
N PRO A 134 -5.39 -22.88 34.63
CA PRO A 134 -6.77 -22.52 34.27
C PRO A 134 -7.35 -21.26 34.95
N ALA A 135 -6.72 -20.78 36.03
CA ALA A 135 -7.16 -19.62 36.80
C ALA A 135 -6.28 -18.38 36.61
N GLU A 136 -5.20 -18.50 35.83
CA GLU A 136 -4.28 -17.39 35.58
C GLU A 136 -4.64 -16.67 34.27
N PRO A 137 -4.43 -15.35 34.19
CA PRO A 137 -4.63 -14.61 32.96
C PRO A 137 -3.71 -15.16 31.87
N LYS A 138 -4.24 -15.28 30.65
CA LYS A 138 -3.49 -15.81 29.51
C LYS A 138 -2.31 -14.86 29.22
N PRO A 139 -1.06 -15.37 29.09
CA PRO A 139 0.12 -14.55 28.83
C PRO A 139 -0.02 -13.63 27.61
N GLN A 140 -0.72 -14.11 26.58
CA GLN A 140 -0.96 -13.35 25.38
C GLN A 140 -1.87 -12.15 25.61
N ASP A 141 -2.85 -12.25 26.50
CA ASP A 141 -3.75 -11.14 26.82
C ASP A 141 -2.99 -9.99 27.48
N GLU A 142 -2.12 -10.32 28.45
CA GLU A 142 -1.22 -9.34 29.08
C GLU A 142 -0.30 -8.68 28.04
N ALA A 143 0.24 -9.47 27.11
CA ALA A 143 1.12 -8.98 26.07
C ALA A 143 0.40 -8.01 25.11
N ILE A 144 -0.81 -8.36 24.66
CA ILE A 144 -1.65 -7.49 23.79
C ILE A 144 -1.98 -6.20 24.51
N GLN A 145 -2.46 -6.28 25.76
CA GLN A 145 -2.84 -5.09 26.54
C GLN A 145 -1.65 -4.15 26.78
N ALA A 146 -0.46 -4.70 27.00
CA ALA A 146 0.75 -3.92 27.23
C ALA A 146 1.38 -3.38 25.93
N LYS A 147 1.16 -4.01 24.77
CA LYS A 147 1.75 -3.61 23.49
C LYS A 147 0.84 -2.76 22.61
N LYS A 148 -0.48 -2.82 22.79
CA LYS A 148 -1.44 -2.03 21.99
C LYS A 148 -1.21 -0.51 22.05
N THR A 149 -0.62 0.00 23.13
CA THR A 149 -0.30 1.43 23.31
C THR A 149 1.16 1.76 23.00
N SER A 150 1.98 0.78 22.63
CA SER A 150 3.39 1.00 22.32
C SER A 150 3.54 1.85 21.06
N HIS A 151 4.46 2.83 21.10
CA HIS A 151 4.81 3.62 19.92
C HIS A 151 5.27 2.75 18.75
N GLU A 152 5.97 1.64 19.03
CA GLU A 152 6.43 0.70 18.00
C GLU A 152 5.30 0.13 17.15
N VAL A 153 4.09 0.03 17.72
CA VAL A 153 2.87 -0.45 17.06
C VAL A 153 2.09 0.72 16.48
N LEU A 154 1.82 1.75 17.29
CA LEU A 154 0.95 2.86 16.91
C LEU A 154 1.51 3.71 15.75
N GLN A 155 2.83 3.75 15.56
CA GLN A 155 3.44 4.46 14.44
C GLN A 155 2.88 4.03 13.07
N TYR A 156 2.48 2.77 12.92
CA TYR A 156 1.90 2.24 11.68
C TYR A 156 0.52 2.82 11.36
N LEU A 157 -0.22 3.25 12.39
CA LEU A 157 -1.53 3.89 12.26
C LEU A 157 -1.42 5.41 12.09
N THR A 158 -0.20 5.95 11.95
CA THR A 158 -0.01 7.39 11.72
C THR A 158 -0.42 7.73 10.28
N PRO A 159 -1.34 8.69 10.08
CA PRO A 159 -1.68 9.20 8.76
C PRO A 159 -0.45 9.73 8.05
N LEU A 160 -0.25 9.33 6.79
CA LEU A 160 0.88 9.79 5.98
C LEU A 160 0.50 11.06 5.21
N PRO A 161 1.43 12.00 5.01
CA PRO A 161 1.18 13.19 4.19
C PRO A 161 0.68 12.82 2.80
N ALA A 162 -0.37 13.50 2.37
CA ALA A 162 -0.87 13.40 1.01
C ALA A 162 0.09 14.13 0.07
N PHE A 163 1.05 13.41 -0.51
CA PHE A 163 1.85 13.94 -1.62
C PHE A 163 0.92 14.14 -2.82
N ARG A 164 0.53 15.39 -3.06
CA ARG A 164 -0.04 15.78 -4.35
C ARG A 164 1.11 15.73 -5.36
N THR A 165 1.23 14.63 -6.08
CA THR A 165 1.86 14.71 -7.40
C THR A 165 1.12 15.80 -8.15
N HIS A 166 1.84 16.83 -8.56
CA HIS A 166 1.31 17.89 -9.40
C HIS A 166 0.93 17.25 -10.73
N GLU A 167 -0.29 16.68 -10.80
CA GLU A 167 -0.95 16.30 -12.03
C GLU A 167 -0.95 17.58 -12.87
N SER A 168 -0.13 17.62 -13.91
CA SER A 168 -0.19 18.69 -14.89
C SER A 168 -1.62 18.69 -15.40
N THR A 169 -2.41 19.70 -14.99
CA THR A 169 -3.76 19.93 -15.50
C THR A 169 -3.70 19.79 -17.01
N SER A 170 -4.28 18.72 -17.53
CA SER A 170 -4.57 18.59 -18.94
C SER A 170 -5.39 19.83 -19.29
N ALA A 171 -4.83 20.65 -20.18
CA ALA A 171 -5.47 21.87 -20.64
C ALA A 171 -6.90 21.54 -21.09
N PRO A 172 -7.90 22.40 -20.78
CA PRO A 172 -9.27 22.17 -21.22
C PRO A 172 -9.27 22.04 -22.75
N SER A 173 -9.71 20.89 -23.23
CA SER A 173 -9.85 20.61 -24.65
C SER A 173 -10.91 21.54 -25.23
N ASN A 174 -10.48 22.64 -25.83
CA ASN A 174 -11.35 23.43 -26.69
C ASN A 174 -11.89 22.53 -27.82
N PRO A 175 -13.21 22.51 -28.09
CA PRO A 175 -13.75 21.71 -29.18
C PRO A 175 -13.28 22.30 -30.51
N ARG A 176 -12.48 21.52 -31.24
CA ARG A 176 -12.02 21.87 -32.59
C ARG A 176 -13.22 21.81 -33.54
N PRO A 177 -13.49 22.84 -34.38
CA PRO A 177 -14.55 22.76 -35.38
C PRO A 177 -14.19 21.72 -36.47
N PRO A 178 -15.20 21.08 -37.10
CA PRO A 178 -14.98 19.96 -37.99
C PRO A 178 -14.32 20.41 -39.31
N LYS A 179 -13.36 19.60 -39.77
CA LYS A 179 -12.66 19.77 -41.05
C LYS A 179 -13.63 19.59 -42.22
N MET A 180 -13.79 20.63 -43.04
CA MET A 180 -14.33 20.49 -44.40
C MET A 180 -13.22 20.02 -45.37
N PRO A 181 -13.57 19.26 -46.42
CA PRO A 181 -12.59 18.61 -47.28
C PRO A 181 -11.98 19.56 -48.32
N LYS A 182 -10.71 19.24 -48.57
CA LYS A 182 -9.74 19.71 -49.56
C LYS A 182 -10.33 20.08 -50.93
N LYS A 183 -10.00 21.27 -51.44
CA LYS A 183 -9.99 21.59 -52.87
C LYS A 183 -8.63 22.18 -53.26
N GLU A 184 -8.16 21.75 -54.41
CA GLU A 184 -6.86 21.98 -55.03
C GLU A 184 -6.61 23.45 -55.37
N GLU A 185 -5.36 23.90 -55.26
CA GLU A 185 -4.51 24.37 -56.38
C GLU A 185 -3.22 25.05 -55.85
N ARG A 186 -2.09 24.72 -56.48
CA ARG A 186 -0.81 25.44 -56.42
C ARG A 186 -0.82 26.49 -57.57
N PRO A 187 0.02 27.57 -57.62
CA PRO A 187 1.46 27.47 -57.33
C PRO A 187 2.21 28.74 -56.85
N ASN A 188 3.44 28.48 -56.35
CA ASN A 188 4.67 29.28 -56.42
C ASN A 188 4.74 30.69 -55.76
N SER A 189 5.65 30.86 -54.79
CA SER A 189 6.73 31.86 -54.89
C SER A 189 7.70 31.81 -53.71
N LYS A 190 8.96 32.09 -54.06
CA LYS A 190 10.18 32.07 -53.27
C LYS A 190 10.30 33.41 -52.53
N GLY A 191 10.42 33.41 -51.20
CA GLY A 191 10.57 34.62 -50.40
C GLY A 191 11.31 34.37 -49.10
N THR A 192 12.57 34.78 -49.05
CA THR A 192 13.45 34.84 -47.88
C THR A 192 12.90 35.81 -46.82
N GLY A 193 12.75 35.34 -45.58
CA GLY A 193 12.43 36.20 -44.44
C GLY A 193 12.69 35.49 -43.11
N LYS A 194 13.78 35.88 -42.43
CA LYS A 194 14.03 35.58 -41.02
C LYS A 194 12.85 36.12 -40.20
N ALA A 195 12.09 35.26 -39.54
CA ALA A 195 11.11 35.67 -38.55
C ALA A 195 11.37 34.91 -37.24
N SER A 196 11.69 35.72 -36.24
CA SER A 196 11.81 35.43 -34.81
C SER A 196 10.82 34.40 -34.31
N GLY A 197 11.36 33.29 -33.78
CA GLY A 197 10.57 32.29 -33.08
C GLY A 197 9.86 32.89 -31.88
N SER A 198 8.55 32.64 -31.84
CA SER A 198 7.62 32.93 -30.75
C SER A 198 8.22 32.54 -29.39
N PRO A 199 8.01 33.32 -28.31
CA PRO A 199 8.58 33.01 -27.00
C PRO A 199 8.00 31.69 -26.51
N GLY A 200 8.88 30.70 -26.31
CA GLY A 200 8.52 29.42 -25.72
C GLY A 200 7.91 29.57 -24.32
N PRO A 201 7.23 28.52 -23.83
CA PRO A 201 6.44 28.56 -22.60
C PRO A 201 7.32 28.96 -21.41
N ARG A 202 6.91 30.03 -20.71
CA ARG A 202 7.54 30.48 -19.46
C ARG A 202 7.30 29.39 -18.40
N PRO A 203 8.35 28.80 -17.79
CA PRO A 203 8.17 27.91 -16.65
C PRO A 203 7.53 28.68 -15.50
N ASN A 204 6.61 28.07 -14.74
CA ASN A 204 6.13 28.66 -13.49
C ASN A 204 7.29 28.64 -12.47
N LEU A 205 7.85 29.81 -12.15
CA LEU A 205 8.91 29.93 -11.15
C LEU A 205 8.28 29.89 -9.74
N PRO A 206 8.88 29.16 -8.79
CA PRO A 206 8.47 29.19 -7.38
C PRO A 206 8.66 30.59 -6.77
N GLU A 207 7.89 30.87 -5.73
CA GLU A 207 7.84 32.19 -5.07
C GLU A 207 9.22 32.59 -4.52
N GLY A 208 9.75 33.73 -4.97
CA GLY A 208 11.09 34.24 -4.64
C GLY A 208 12.14 34.13 -5.76
N CYS A 209 11.84 33.48 -6.89
CA CYS A 209 12.78 33.38 -8.02
C CYS A 209 12.48 34.40 -9.14
N VAL A 210 13.52 35.05 -9.66
CA VAL A 210 13.42 36.08 -10.71
C VAL A 210 13.78 35.47 -12.07
N ALA A 211 13.02 35.82 -13.11
CA ALA A 211 13.23 35.34 -14.49
C ALA A 211 14.28 36.17 -15.28
N THR A 212 14.84 37.20 -14.65
CA THR A 212 15.72 38.19 -15.25
C THR A 212 16.90 38.48 -14.34
N ASP A 213 18.07 38.71 -14.94
CA ASP A 213 19.24 39.24 -14.25
C ASP A 213 19.03 40.71 -13.83
N ASP A 214 19.95 41.26 -13.04
CA ASP A 214 19.94 42.66 -12.57
C ASP A 214 19.90 43.69 -13.73
N ASP A 215 20.37 43.30 -14.92
CA ASP A 215 20.31 44.08 -16.16
C ASP A 215 18.95 43.97 -16.92
N GLY A 216 17.95 43.29 -16.37
CA GLY A 216 16.65 43.06 -17.01
C GLY A 216 16.67 42.08 -18.19
N LYS A 217 17.76 41.32 -18.35
CA LYS A 217 17.92 40.33 -19.43
C LYS A 217 17.33 38.98 -18.98
N PRO A 218 16.63 38.23 -19.85
CA PRO A 218 16.02 36.96 -19.48
C PRO A 218 17.06 35.86 -19.24
N LEU A 219 16.88 35.13 -18.14
CA LEU A 219 17.70 33.97 -17.78
C LEU A 219 17.37 32.75 -18.66
N CYS A 220 18.37 31.94 -18.95
CA CYS A 220 18.21 30.72 -19.75
C CYS A 220 17.66 29.56 -18.90
N PHE A 221 16.35 29.29 -18.96
CA PHE A 221 15.73 28.17 -18.25
C PHE A 221 16.22 26.78 -18.68
N ALA A 222 16.69 26.65 -19.92
CA ALA A 222 17.32 25.41 -20.39
C ALA A 222 18.66 25.15 -19.66
N PHE A 223 19.40 26.20 -19.29
CA PHE A 223 20.64 26.08 -18.55
C PHE A 223 20.36 25.68 -17.10
N GLN A 224 19.36 26.30 -16.46
CA GLN A 224 18.93 25.95 -15.11
C GLN A 224 18.40 24.52 -14.98
N SER A 225 17.77 24.00 -16.05
CA SER A 225 17.28 22.62 -16.10
C SER A 225 18.32 21.60 -16.60
N GLY A 226 19.58 22.01 -16.80
CA GLY A 226 20.67 21.13 -17.25
C GLY A 226 20.55 20.64 -18.70
N LYS A 227 19.64 21.21 -19.49
CA LYS A 227 19.35 20.82 -20.88
C LYS A 227 20.02 21.71 -21.93
N CYS A 228 20.68 22.78 -21.50
CA CYS A 228 21.39 23.68 -22.40
C CYS A 228 22.75 23.11 -22.81
N LYS A 229 23.11 23.27 -24.08
CA LYS A 229 24.40 22.81 -24.64
C LYS A 229 25.56 23.77 -24.36
N PHE A 230 25.29 24.90 -23.70
CA PHE A 230 26.29 25.92 -23.39
C PHE A 230 27.20 25.47 -22.25
N LYS A 231 28.52 25.57 -22.47
CA LYS A 231 29.57 25.15 -21.52
C LYS A 231 30.25 26.33 -20.81
N GLY A 232 29.67 27.53 -20.86
CA GLY A 232 30.22 28.72 -20.22
C GLY A 232 29.70 28.95 -18.80
N PRO A 233 30.22 29.98 -18.10
CA PRO A 233 29.80 30.31 -16.74
C PRO A 233 28.33 30.77 -16.68
N PRO A 234 27.65 30.61 -15.52
CA PRO A 234 26.28 31.07 -15.30
C PRO A 234 26.13 32.58 -15.60
N GLY A 235 24.98 32.97 -16.15
CA GLY A 235 24.69 34.38 -16.50
C GLY A 235 25.27 34.83 -17.85
N LYS A 236 26.09 34.02 -18.55
CA LYS A 236 26.53 34.33 -19.92
C LYS A 236 25.58 33.76 -20.97
N ARG A 237 25.47 34.49 -22.08
CA ARG A 237 24.61 34.13 -23.21
C ARG A 237 25.27 33.07 -24.09
N CYS A 238 24.46 32.10 -24.51
CA CYS A 238 24.82 31.24 -25.64
C CYS A 238 24.97 32.11 -26.89
N ALA A 239 26.08 31.96 -27.60
CA ALA A 239 26.24 32.52 -28.95
C ALA A 239 25.45 31.70 -29.97
#